data_AF-A0A843HLW8-F1
#
_entry.id   AF-A0A843HLW8-F1
#
_cell.length_a   1.000
_cell.length_b   1.000
_cell.length_c   1.000
_cell.angle_alpha   90.00
_cell.angle_beta   90.00
_cell.angle_gamma   90.00
#
_symmetry.space_group_name_H-M   'P 1'
#
loop_
_entity.id
_entity.type
_entity.pdbx_description
1 polymer ?
#
loop_
_entity_poly.entity_id
_entity_poly.type
_entity_poly.pdbx_seq_one_letter_code
_entity_poly.pdbx_strand_id
1 'polypeptide(L)'
;MAEEEIRQLIELTVRQSVLEFKRAGLLKDPDNAAYTDATEMLSNYYNSDRKDSALTYAIQGLRFDPYFKIIPMFFEEKKTVEAISEELGVDIRTIYRNKKRLCVAIYNELI
;
A
#
# COMPACT_ATOMS: atom_id res chain seq x y z
N MET A 1 17.92 -24.31 -6.52
CA MET A 1 17.58 -23.84 -7.88
C MET A 1 16.13 -24.19 -8.21
N ALA A 2 15.75 -25.47 -8.27
CA ALA A 2 14.37 -25.85 -8.63
C ALA A 2 13.25 -25.29 -7.72
N GLU A 3 13.46 -25.24 -6.39
CA GLU A 3 12.43 -24.77 -5.46
C GLU A 3 12.18 -23.26 -5.57
N GLU A 4 13.23 -22.47 -5.80
CA GLU A 4 13.12 -21.02 -5.99
C GLU A 4 12.43 -20.68 -7.32
N GLU A 5 12.76 -21.42 -8.39
CA GLU A 5 12.08 -21.28 -9.70
C GLU A 5 10.59 -21.63 -9.61
N ILE A 6 10.23 -22.69 -8.88
CA ILE A 6 8.83 -23.06 -8.63
C ILE A 6 8.11 -21.95 -7.87
N ARG A 7 8.75 -21.38 -6.85
CA ARG A 7 8.18 -20.31 -6.04
C ARG A 7 7.90 -19.05 -6.88
N GLN A 8 8.85 -18.67 -7.73
CA GLN A 8 8.70 -17.55 -8.66
C GLN A 8 7.59 -17.80 -9.69
N LEU A 9 7.48 -19.02 -10.22
CA LEU A 9 6.42 -19.37 -11.17
C LEU A 9 5.02 -19.29 -10.53
N ILE A 10 4.88 -19.78 -9.29
CA ILE A 10 3.62 -19.66 -8.53
C ILE A 10 3.27 -18.18 -8.32
N GLU A 11 4.24 -17.38 -7.87
CA GLU A 11 4.04 -15.94 -7.64
C GLU A 11 3.60 -15.23 -8.92
N LEU A 12 4.28 -15.47 -10.04
CA LEU A 12 3.90 -14.91 -11.36
C LEU A 12 2.49 -15.33 -11.79
N THR A 13 2.13 -16.60 -11.60
CA THR A 13 0.82 -17.13 -12.00
C THR A 13 -0.31 -16.52 -11.17
N VAL A 14 -0.11 -16.37 -9.85
CA VAL A 14 -1.08 -15.75 -8.96
C VAL A 14 -1.26 -14.27 -9.32
N ARG A 15 -0.15 -13.52 -9.48
CA ARG A 15 -0.19 -12.10 -9.88
C ARG A 15 -0.94 -11.89 -11.19
N GLN A 16 -0.65 -12.71 -12.19
CA GLN A 16 -1.30 -12.62 -13.50
C GLN A 16 -2.81 -12.92 -13.39
N SER A 17 -3.20 -13.92 -12.60
CA SER A 17 -4.61 -14.26 -12.38
C SER A 17 -5.39 -13.13 -11.71
N VAL A 18 -4.82 -12.52 -10.66
CA VAL A 18 -5.42 -11.37 -9.96
C VAL A 18 -5.59 -10.18 -10.92
N LEU A 19 -4.58 -9.91 -11.75
CA LEU A 19 -4.63 -8.83 -12.72
C LEU A 19 -5.73 -9.04 -13.77
N GLU A 20 -5.89 -10.26 -14.28
CA GLU A 20 -6.95 -10.60 -15.22
C GLU A 20 -8.34 -10.49 -14.60
N PHE A 21 -8.53 -10.91 -13.34
CA PHE A 21 -9.79 -10.71 -12.62
C PHE A 21 -10.13 -9.23 -12.41
N LYS A 22 -9.11 -8.39 -12.13
CA LYS A 22 -9.27 -6.94 -12.03
C LYS A 22 -9.69 -6.33 -13.37
N ARG A 23 -9.03 -6.72 -14.47
CA ARG A 23 -9.35 -6.25 -15.84
C ARG A 23 -10.74 -6.67 -16.29
N ALA A 24 -11.17 -7.87 -15.92
CA ALA A 24 -12.49 -8.39 -16.25
C ALA A 24 -13.63 -7.79 -15.40
N GLY A 25 -13.32 -6.92 -14.43
CA GLY A 25 -14.33 -6.33 -13.53
C GLY A 25 -14.99 -7.35 -12.60
N LEU A 26 -14.36 -8.51 -12.39
CA LEU A 26 -14.89 -9.62 -11.60
C LEU A 26 -14.64 -9.46 -10.10
N LEU A 27 -13.80 -8.50 -9.71
CA LEU A 27 -13.56 -8.12 -8.32
C LEU A 27 -14.54 -7.01 -7.92
N LYS A 28 -15.35 -7.26 -6.90
CA LYS A 28 -16.20 -6.24 -6.30
C LYS A 28 -15.34 -5.30 -5.45
N ASP A 29 -15.40 -4.01 -5.73
CA ASP A 29 -14.69 -2.94 -5.02
C ASP A 29 -13.19 -3.21 -4.78
N PRO A 30 -12.40 -3.50 -5.82
CA PRO A 30 -11.01 -3.94 -5.69
C PRO A 30 -10.13 -2.91 -4.97
N ASP A 31 -10.42 -1.61 -5.15
CA ASP A 31 -9.67 -0.55 -4.49
C ASP A 31 -10.01 -0.42 -3.01
N ASN A 32 -11.20 -0.82 -2.57
CA ASN A 32 -11.54 -0.84 -1.13
C ASN A 32 -10.91 -2.05 -0.44
N ALA A 33 -10.92 -3.22 -1.09
CA ALA A 33 -10.22 -4.40 -0.60
C ALA A 33 -8.71 -4.14 -0.49
N ALA A 34 -8.07 -3.70 -1.58
CA ALA A 34 -6.67 -3.32 -1.60
C ALA A 34 -6.33 -2.25 -0.54
N TYR A 35 -7.19 -1.24 -0.36
CA TYR A 35 -6.99 -0.23 0.67
C TYR A 35 -7.05 -0.80 2.09
N THR A 36 -7.97 -1.73 2.34
CA THR A 36 -8.15 -2.36 3.65
C THR A 36 -6.94 -3.21 3.99
N ASP A 37 -6.54 -4.09 3.07
CA ASP A 37 -5.36 -4.95 3.21
C ASP A 37 -4.09 -4.11 3.41
N ALA A 38 -3.88 -3.08 2.58
CA ALA A 38 -2.72 -2.21 2.70
C ALA A 38 -2.66 -1.48 4.04
N THR A 39 -3.82 -1.06 4.57
CA THR A 39 -3.90 -0.38 5.87
C THR A 39 -3.48 -1.31 7.00
N GLU A 40 -3.88 -2.58 6.95
CA GLU A 40 -3.44 -3.61 7.91
C GLU A 40 -1.94 -3.88 7.77
N MET A 41 -1.45 -4.11 6.55
CA MET A 41 -0.03 -4.34 6.28
C MET A 41 0.86 -3.20 6.77
N LEU A 42 0.49 -1.95 6.48
CA LEU A 42 1.23 -0.76 6.91
C LEU A 42 1.16 -0.59 8.43
N SER A 43 0.01 -0.83 9.05
CA SER A 43 -0.10 -0.77 10.52
C SER A 43 0.84 -1.79 11.18
N ASN A 44 0.84 -3.03 10.69
CA ASN A 44 1.73 -4.09 11.17
C ASN A 44 3.20 -3.74 10.92
N TYR A 45 3.52 -3.23 9.73
CA TYR A 45 4.86 -2.78 9.38
C TYR A 45 5.39 -1.75 10.35
N TYR A 46 4.64 -0.69 10.66
CA TYR A 46 5.10 0.37 11.55
C TYR A 46 5.10 -0.03 13.03
N ASN A 47 4.25 -0.99 13.43
CA ASN A 47 4.20 -1.48 14.82
C ASN A 47 5.14 -2.67 15.11
N SER A 48 5.76 -3.27 14.09
CA SER A 48 6.63 -4.44 14.23
C SER A 48 8.11 -4.06 14.22
N ASP A 49 8.93 -4.72 15.06
CA ASP A 49 10.39 -4.61 15.02
C ASP A 49 11.00 -5.28 13.79
N ARG A 50 10.33 -6.31 13.25
CA ARG A 50 10.72 -6.96 12.00
C ARG A 50 9.99 -6.31 10.84
N LYS A 51 10.76 -5.70 9.93
CA LYS A 51 10.26 -5.09 8.70
C LYS A 51 10.30 -6.09 7.55
N ASP A 52 9.19 -6.21 6.83
CA ASP A 52 9.14 -6.95 5.57
C ASP A 52 9.91 -6.17 4.50
N SER A 53 10.89 -6.82 3.86
CA SER A 53 11.77 -6.19 2.86
C SER A 53 11.05 -5.80 1.58
N ALA A 54 10.07 -6.60 1.13
CA ALA A 54 9.30 -6.29 -0.07
C ALA A 54 8.39 -5.09 0.18
N LEU A 55 7.74 -5.05 1.34
CA LEU A 55 6.96 -3.89 1.76
C LEU A 55 7.83 -2.64 1.98
N THR A 56 9.05 -2.81 2.52
CA THR A 56 10.01 -1.70 2.63
C THR A 56 10.34 -1.12 1.27
N TYR A 57 10.62 -1.97 0.27
CA TYR A 57 10.89 -1.53 -1.09
C TYR A 57 9.70 -0.79 -1.70
N ALA A 58 8.49 -1.33 -1.55
CA ALA A 58 7.26 -0.72 -2.06
C ALA A 58 6.99 0.66 -1.43
N ILE A 59 7.20 0.81 -0.11
CA ILE A 59 7.10 2.11 0.57
C ILE A 59 8.15 3.08 0.00
N GLN A 60 9.39 2.63 -0.18
CA GLN A 60 10.49 3.47 -0.69
C GLN A 60 10.34 3.86 -2.17
N GLY A 61 9.59 3.07 -2.95
CA GLY A 61 9.24 3.38 -4.35
C GLY A 61 8.46 4.69 -4.47
N LEU A 62 7.64 5.00 -3.46
CA LEU A 62 6.80 6.21 -3.43
C LEU A 62 7.45 7.42 -2.74
N ARG A 63 8.74 7.36 -2.36
CA ARG A 63 9.39 8.43 -1.57
C ARG A 63 9.38 9.83 -2.22
N PHE A 64 9.25 9.90 -3.54
CA PHE A 64 9.20 11.15 -4.29
C PHE A 64 7.76 11.65 -4.53
N ASP A 65 6.76 10.90 -4.08
CA ASP A 65 5.37 11.34 -4.15
C ASP A 65 5.17 12.58 -3.25
N PRO A 66 4.54 13.67 -3.73
CA PRO A 66 4.33 14.88 -2.94
C PRO A 66 3.58 14.66 -1.63
N TYR A 67 2.76 13.60 -1.56
CA TYR A 67 1.96 13.26 -0.39
C TYR A 67 2.54 12.07 0.40
N PHE A 68 3.73 11.58 0.07
CA PHE A 68 4.35 10.41 0.71
C PHE A 68 4.35 10.51 2.24
N LYS A 69 4.62 11.71 2.78
CA LYS A 69 4.64 11.97 4.24
C LYS A 69 3.37 11.56 4.98
N ILE A 70 2.21 11.49 4.30
CA ILE A 70 0.97 11.02 4.90
C ILE A 70 1.13 9.62 5.50
N ILE A 71 1.91 8.73 4.88
CA ILE A 71 2.08 7.34 5.33
C ILE A 71 2.75 7.26 6.71
N PRO A 72 4.00 7.74 6.92
CA PRO A 72 4.61 7.72 8.25
C PRO A 72 3.83 8.57 9.26
N MET A 73 3.31 9.74 8.88
CA MET A 73 2.53 10.56 9.82
C MET A 73 1.29 9.83 10.35
N PHE A 74 0.60 9.06 9.50
CA PHE A 74 -0.58 8.32 9.90
C PHE A 74 -0.25 7.02 10.65
N PHE A 75 0.67 6.21 10.11
CA PHE A 75 0.92 4.85 10.61
C PHE A 75 2.02 4.76 11.66
N GLU A 76 3.03 5.62 11.61
CA GLU A 76 4.14 5.66 12.57
C GLU A 76 3.84 6.64 13.69
N GLU A 77 3.58 7.89 13.33
CA GLU A 77 3.38 8.99 14.29
C GLU A 77 1.97 9.03 14.89
N LYS A 78 1.05 8.19 14.36
CA LYS A 78 -0.36 8.09 14.80
C LYS A 78 -1.12 9.42 14.77
N LYS A 79 -0.74 10.34 13.88
CA LYS A 79 -1.45 11.61 13.69
C LYS A 79 -2.84 11.37 13.08
N THR A 80 -3.80 12.18 13.51
CA THR A 80 -5.13 12.19 12.89
C THR A 80 -5.07 12.85 11.52
N VAL A 81 -6.10 12.64 10.70
CA VAL A 81 -6.18 13.24 9.35
C VAL A 81 -6.20 14.76 9.43
N GLU A 82 -6.83 15.31 10.47
CA GLU A 82 -6.91 16.74 10.75
C GLU A 82 -5.54 17.32 11.08
N ALA A 83 -4.76 16.66 11.94
CA ALA A 83 -3.41 17.10 12.27
C ALA A 83 -2.48 17.05 11.05
N ILE A 84 -2.59 16.00 10.22
CA ILE A 84 -1.83 15.89 8.97
C ILE A 84 -2.23 17.00 7.98
N SER A 85 -3.53 17.30 7.89
CA SER A 85 -4.08 18.36 7.05
C SER A 85 -3.53 19.74 7.46
N GLU A 86 -3.51 20.02 8.76
CA GLU A 86 -2.95 21.26 9.32
C GLU A 86 -1.45 21.38 9.03
N GLU A 87 -0.68 20.32 9.28
CA GLU A 87 0.78 20.33 9.11
C GLU A 87 1.21 20.45 7.64
N LEU A 88 0.47 19.83 6.72
CA LEU A 88 0.76 19.91 5.29
C LEU A 88 0.11 21.12 4.62
N GLY A 89 -0.75 21.86 5.31
CA GLY A 89 -1.47 23.01 4.75
C GLY A 89 -2.40 22.65 3.59
N VAL A 90 -3.00 21.44 3.62
CA VAL A 90 -3.87 20.93 2.56
C VAL A 90 -5.21 20.49 3.12
N ASP A 91 -6.27 20.53 2.30
CA ASP A 91 -7.62 20.15 2.72
C ASP A 91 -7.72 18.69 3.21
N ILE A 92 -8.57 18.45 4.21
CA ILE A 92 -8.82 17.13 4.80
C ILE A 92 -9.22 16.09 3.74
N ARG A 93 -10.06 16.45 2.75
CA ARG A 93 -10.46 15.52 1.67
C ARG A 93 -9.27 15.17 0.77
N THR A 94 -8.29 16.06 0.64
CA THR A 94 -7.04 15.79 -0.07
C THR A 94 -6.19 14.78 0.69
N ILE A 95 -6.15 14.84 2.02
CA ILE A 95 -5.47 13.82 2.84
C ILE A 95 -6.16 12.47 2.70
N TYR A 96 -7.49 12.38 2.88
CA TYR A 96 -8.21 11.10 2.72
C TYR A 96 -7.97 10.45 1.36
N ARG A 97 -8.07 11.25 0.28
CA ARG A 97 -7.88 10.77 -1.09
C ARG A 97 -6.46 10.28 -1.33
N ASN A 98 -5.46 11.05 -0.93
CA ASN A 98 -4.07 10.69 -1.15
C ASN A 98 -3.60 9.56 -0.25
N LYS A 99 -4.08 9.50 1.00
CA LYS A 99 -3.87 8.34 1.87
C LYS A 99 -4.37 7.06 1.19
N LYS A 100 -5.61 7.05 0.69
CA LYS A 100 -6.16 5.90 -0.02
C LYS A 100 -5.35 5.55 -1.26
N ARG A 101 -5.02 6.55 -2.09
CA ARG A 101 -4.19 6.37 -3.30
C ARG A 101 -2.83 5.74 -2.98
N LEU A 102 -2.13 6.26 -1.96
CA LEU A 102 -0.80 5.78 -1.56
C LEU A 102 -0.87 4.35 -1.01
N CYS A 103 -1.82 4.06 -0.12
CA CYS A 103 -2.03 2.69 0.38
C CYS A 103 -2.27 1.69 -0.76
N VAL A 104 -3.17 2.02 -1.69
CA VAL A 104 -3.47 1.16 -2.85
C VAL A 104 -2.26 1.04 -3.79
N ALA A 105 -1.49 2.12 -3.98
CA ALA A 105 -0.26 2.07 -4.78
C ALA A 105 0.78 1.13 -4.17
N ILE A 106 1.01 1.21 -2.85
CA ILE A 106 1.94 0.31 -2.13
C ILE A 106 1.50 -1.14 -2.30
N TYR A 107 0.20 -1.44 -2.13
CA TYR A 107 -0.33 -2.79 -2.30
C TYR A 107 -0.16 -3.32 -3.72
N ASN A 108 -0.42 -2.49 -4.73
CA ASN A 108 -0.24 -2.88 -6.13
C ASN A 108 1.25 -3.05 -6.52
N GLU A 109 2.22 -2.54 -5.75
CA GLU A 109 3.64 -2.85 -5.99
C GLU A 109 4.03 -4.24 -5.47
N LEU A 110 3.19 -4.86 -4.63
CA LEU A 110 3.44 -6.18 -4.05
C LEU A 110 2.82 -7.32 -4.89
N ILE A 111 1.82 -6.99 -5.72
CA ILE A 111 1.08 -7.91 -6.58
C ILE A 111 1.38 -7.57 -8.03
#